data_AF-A0A4Q5Q1K7-F1
#
_entry.id   AF-A0A4Q5Q1K7-F1
#
_cell.length_a   1.000
_cell.length_b   1.000
_cell.length_c   1.000
_cell.angle_alpha   90.00
_cell.angle_beta   90.00
_cell.angle_gamma   90.00
#
_symmetry.space_group_name_H-M   'P 1'
#
loop_
_entity.id
_entity.type
_entity.pdbx_description
1 polymer ?
#
loop_
_entity_poly.entity_id
_entity_poly.type
_entity_poly.pdbx_seq_one_letter_code
_entity_poly.pdbx_strand_id
1 'polypeptide(L)' 'MYTHDHNIVTAGTPLAEAKRAFIFLHGRGASAEDILSLGEHFDTTDAALLAPQAKNNSWYPYSFL' A
#
# COMPACT_ATOMS: atom_id res chain seq x y z
N MET A 1 2.98 21.71 6.45
CA MET A 1 3.39 20.94 5.26
C MET A 1 2.61 19.63 5.29
N TYR A 2 2.03 19.22 4.16
CA TYR A 2 1.29 17.96 4.10
C TYR A 2 2.30 16.83 3.90
N THR A 3 2.61 16.13 4.98
CA THR A 3 3.69 15.13 5.04
C THR A 3 3.12 13.83 5.58
N HIS A 4 3.49 12.72 4.96
CA HIS A 4 3.16 11.38 5.43
C HIS A 4 4.30 10.81 6.25
N ASP A 5 3.95 10.10 7.31
CA ASP A 5 4.92 9.37 8.11
C ASP A 5 5.38 8.12 7.34
N HIS A 6 6.61 7.65 7.58
CA HIS A 6 7.11 6.44 6.94
C HIS A 6 6.45 5.21 7.59
N ASN A 7 5.25 4.88 7.12
CA ASN A 7 4.49 3.71 7.54
C ASN A 7 4.17 2.85 6.32
N ILE A 8 4.76 1.67 6.23
CA ILE A 8 4.57 0.72 5.13
C ILE A 8 4.10 -0.60 5.73
N VAL A 9 2.90 -1.02 5.33
CA VAL A 9 2.37 -2.35 5.63
C VAL A 9 2.88 -3.31 4.56
N THR A 10 3.34 -4.48 4.98
CA THR A 10 3.91 -5.49 4.07
C THR A 10 3.19 -6.82 4.18
N ALA A 11 3.07 -7.53 3.08
CA ALA A 11 2.54 -8.90 2.99
C ALA A 11 3.28 -9.70 1.89
N GLY A 12 2.94 -10.99 1.75
CA GLY A 12 3.55 -11.87 0.75
C GLY A 12 4.97 -12.31 1.12
N THR A 13 5.82 -12.50 0.11
CA THR A 13 7.21 -12.93 0.31
C THR A 13 8.03 -11.81 0.97
N PRO A 14 8.89 -12.11 1.97
CA PRO A 14 9.80 -11.12 2.53
C PRO A 14 10.60 -10.39 1.44
N LEU A 15 10.73 -9.07 1.55
CA LEU A 15 11.32 -8.23 0.48
C LEU A 15 12.72 -8.68 0.06
N ALA A 16 13.53 -9.17 0.99
CA ALA A 16 14.89 -9.65 0.72
C ALA A 16 14.92 -10.95 -0.12
N GLU A 17 13.81 -11.69 -0.17
CA GLU A 17 13.68 -13.00 -0.82
C GLU A 17 12.80 -12.94 -2.07
N ALA A 18 12.01 -11.87 -2.22
CA ALA A 18 11.06 -11.73 -3.30
C ALA A 18 11.73 -11.49 -4.65
N LYS A 19 11.18 -12.11 -5.71
CA LYS A 19 11.62 -11.90 -7.10
C LYS A 19 10.93 -10.70 -7.75
N ARG A 20 9.77 -10.32 -7.22
CA ARG A 20 8.89 -9.26 -7.72
C ARG A 20 8.38 -8.44 -6.54
N ALA A 21 7.91 -7.23 -6.81
CA ALA A 21 7.25 -6.41 -5.81
C ALA A 21 6.01 -5.73 -6.40
N PHE A 22 4.97 -5.61 -5.57
CA PHE A 22 3.79 -4.81 -5.84
C PHE A 22 3.72 -3.67 -4.84
N ILE A 23 3.44 -2.47 -5.33
CA ILE A 23 3.19 -1.29 -4.49
C ILE A 23 1.72 -0.91 -4.67
N PHE A 24 0.93 -1.12 -3.62
CA PHE A 24 -0.49 -0.81 -3.60
C PHE A 24 -0.71 0.57 -2.96
N LEU A 25 -1.49 1.42 -3.61
CA LEU A 25 -1.85 2.73 -3.09
C LEU A 25 -3.36 2.76 -2.82
N HIS A 26 -3.74 2.95 -1.56
CA HIS A 26 -5.14 2.98 -1.17
C HIS A 26 -5.84 4.28 -1.63
N GLY A 27 -7.17 4.24 -1.72
CA GLY A 27 -7.98 5.41 -2.04
C GLY A 27 -8.19 6.36 -0.84
N ARG A 28 -8.88 7.49 -1.07
CA ARG A 28 -9.26 8.42 0.00
C ARG A 28 -10.18 7.72 1.01
N GLY A 29 -9.89 7.88 2.30
CA GLY A 29 -10.65 7.32 3.41
C GLY A 29 -10.29 5.85 3.73
N ALA A 30 -9.54 5.17 2.87
CA ALA A 30 -9.13 3.78 3.04
C ALA A 30 -7.82 3.63 3.82
N SER A 31 -7.43 2.38 4.11
CA SER A 31 -6.18 2.00 4.77
C SER A 31 -5.23 1.20 3.85
N ALA A 32 -3.96 1.08 4.27
CA ALA A 32 -2.98 0.23 3.64
C ALA A 32 -3.36 -1.26 3.69
N GLU A 33 -3.95 -1.72 4.79
CA GLU A 33 -4.47 -3.08 4.97
C GLU A 33 -5.60 -3.39 3.99
N ASP A 34 -6.55 -2.45 3.81
CA ASP A 34 -7.68 -2.64 2.89
C ASP A 34 -7.20 -2.86 1.46
N ILE A 35 -6.27 -2.03 0.97
CA ILE A 35 -5.79 -2.15 -0.42
C ILE A 35 -4.91 -3.39 -0.63
N LEU A 36 -4.20 -3.86 0.41
CA LEU A 36 -3.40 -5.08 0.32
C LEU A 36 -4.25 -6.33 0.10
N SER A 37 -5.52 -6.33 0.53
CA SER A 37 -6.44 -7.45 0.28
C SER A 37 -6.62 -7.74 -1.21
N LEU A 38 -6.43 -6.75 -2.10
CA LEU A 38 -6.44 -6.97 -3.54
C LEU A 38 -5.34 -7.91 -4.04
N GLY A 39 -4.27 -8.10 -3.25
CA GLY A 39 -3.22 -9.08 -3.52
C GLY A 39 -3.76 -10.50 -3.74
N GLU A 40 -4.87 -10.86 -3.08
CA GLU A 40 -5.54 -12.16 -3.24
C GLU A 40 -6.13 -12.38 -4.65
N HIS A 41 -6.25 -11.32 -5.44
CA HIS A 41 -6.82 -11.35 -6.79
C HIS A 41 -5.76 -11.22 -7.90
N PHE A 42 -4.47 -11.09 -7.55
CA PHE A 42 -3.36 -11.03 -8.50
C PHE A 42 -2.47 -12.28 -8.39
N ASP A 43 -1.69 -12.58 -9.43
CA ASP A 43 -0.59 -13.53 -9.29
C ASP A 43 0.56 -12.88 -8.51
N THR A 44 0.51 -13.04 -7.19
CA THR A 44 1.52 -12.52 -6.25
C THR A 44 2.55 -13.57 -5.86
N THR A 45 2.67 -14.68 -6.61
CA THR A 45 3.67 -15.71 -6.34
C THR A 45 5.08 -15.11 -6.33
N ASP A 46 5.89 -15.45 -5.32
CA ASP A 46 7.25 -14.92 -5.13
C ASP A 46 7.35 -13.38 -5.09
N ALA A 47 6.27 -12.70 -4.70
CA ALA A 47 6.21 -11.24 -4.67
C ALA A 47 6.08 -10.68 -3.25
N ALA A 48 6.84 -9.61 -2.99
CA ALA A 48 6.63 -8.75 -1.83
C ALA A 48 5.49 -7.78 -2.13
N LEU A 49 4.53 -7.68 -1.22
CA LEU A 49 3.42 -6.74 -1.32
C LEU A 49 3.64 -5.62 -0.32
N LEU A 50 3.67 -4.38 -0.79
CA LEU A 50 3.89 -3.21 0.04
C LEU A 50 2.74 -2.23 -0.16
N ALA A 51 2.21 -1.69 0.94
CA ALA A 51 1.24 -0.61 0.92
C ALA A 51 1.63 0.48 1.91
N PRO A 52 2.04 1.67 1.45
CA PRO A 52 2.23 2.80 2.33
C PRO A 52 0.88 3.29 2.87
N GLN A 53 0.85 3.70 4.14
CA GLN A 53 -0.32 4.30 4.77
C GLN A 53 -0.25 5.82 4.66
N ALA A 54 -1.25 6.42 4.03
CA ALA A 54 -1.37 7.87 3.99
C ALA A 54 -1.85 8.42 5.35
N LYS A 55 -1.16 9.42 5.87
CA LYS A 55 -1.63 10.18 7.04
C LYS A 55 -3.05 10.71 6.81
N ASN A 56 -3.92 10.60 7.81
CA ASN A 56 -5.35 10.96 7.73
C ASN A 56 -6.11 10.24 6.59
N ASN A 57 -5.66 9.05 6.19
CA ASN A 57 -6.25 8.22 5.13
C ASN A 57 -6.41 8.96 3.80
N SER A 58 -5.52 9.90 3.49
CA SER A 58 -5.57 10.67 2.26
C SER A 58 -4.17 11.04 1.80
N TRP A 59 -3.94 11.02 0.48
CA TRP A 59 -2.66 11.37 -0.14
C TRP A 59 -2.50 12.86 -0.44
N TYR A 60 -3.59 13.62 -0.39
CA TYR A 60 -3.60 15.05 -0.68
C TYR A 60 -4.78 15.72 0.03
N PRO A 61 -4.59 16.96 0.53
CA PRO A 61 -5.51 17.57 1.51
C PRO A 61 -6.87 17.94 0.94
N TYR A 62 -6.95 18.25 -0.35
CA TYR A 62 -8.17 18.76 -0.97
C TYR A 62 -8.85 17.71 -1.83
N SER A 63 -10.16 17.86 -1.98
CA SER A 63 -10.96 17.10 -2.93
C SER A 63 -10.54 17.46 -4.37
N PHE A 64 -10.70 16.52 -5.30
CA PHE A 64 -10.62 16.78 -6.74
C PHE A 64 -11.96 17.23 -7.35
N LEU A 65 -13.02 17.23 -6.54
CA LEU A 65 -14.35 17.81 -6.79
C LEU A 65 -14.46 19.17 -6.09
#